data_AF-A0A0Q4BCT9-F1
#
_entry.id   AF-A0A0Q4BCT9-F1
#
_cell.length_a   1.000
_cell.length_b   1.000
_cell.length_c   1.000
_cell.angle_alpha   90.00
_cell.angle_beta   90.00
_cell.angle_gamma   90.00
#
_symmetry.space_group_name_H-M   'P 1'
#
loop_
_entity.id
_entity.type
_entity.pdbx_description
1 polymer ?
#
loop_
_entity_poly.entity_id
_entity_poly.type
_entity_poly.pdbx_seq_one_letter_code
_entity_poly.pdbx_strand_id
1 'polypeptide(L)'
;MQIQMSFIEKVFSWWRSRRERRETERRLRREREERLRVQKIEEEKERRFLYRLGNDFESYVVSMFDPEKFELIHRTPTNDDTNGKYVKSMKFPDLRFRERSSGISFWVECKYRARTEDLGNITWCTERQLKNYKRTYYDTRDTIFIMLGLGGSVMAPNKVFCLNLEKINFTKLFYSTYCTNRVKVDGIESYQQLLEISELKGKKQ
;
A
#
# COMPACT_ATOMS: atom_id res chain seq x y z
N MET A 1 33.45 59.07 -32.09
CA MET A 1 32.18 59.74 -32.41
C MET A 1 31.06 58.94 -31.74
N GLN A 2 30.52 59.44 -30.63
CA GLN A 2 29.60 58.70 -29.76
C GLN A 2 28.16 59.10 -30.12
N ILE A 3 27.40 58.19 -30.74
CA ILE A 3 26.01 58.46 -31.16
C ILE A 3 25.12 58.43 -29.90
N GLN A 4 24.59 59.59 -29.52
CA GLN A 4 23.69 59.73 -28.39
C GLN A 4 22.27 59.31 -28.80
N MET A 5 21.82 58.13 -28.37
CA MET A 5 20.46 57.66 -28.64
C MET A 5 19.40 58.65 -28.11
N SER A 6 18.39 58.91 -28.94
CA SER A 6 17.25 59.76 -28.59
C SER A 6 16.46 59.17 -27.41
N PHE A 7 15.89 60.04 -26.56
CA PHE A 7 15.03 59.64 -25.44
C PHE A 7 13.91 58.70 -25.89
N ILE A 8 13.37 58.92 -27.09
CA ILE A 8 12.32 58.11 -27.70
C ILE A 8 12.84 56.68 -28.01
N GLU A 9 14.06 56.55 -28.52
CA GLU A 9 14.65 55.24 -28.85
C GLU A 9 14.96 54.41 -27.59
N LYS A 10 15.36 55.06 -26.49
CA LYS A 10 15.55 54.41 -25.18
C LYS A 10 14.23 53.89 -24.62
N VAL A 11 13.15 54.67 -24.74
CA VAL A 11 11.80 54.26 -24.33
C VAL A 11 11.30 53.09 -25.18
N PHE A 12 11.48 53.12 -26.50
CA PHE A 12 11.10 52.00 -27.38
C PHE A 12 11.91 50.73 -27.13
N SER A 13 13.22 50.86 -26.86
CA SER A 13 14.09 49.73 -26.50
C SER A 13 13.65 49.10 -25.17
N TRP A 14 13.36 49.92 -24.15
CA TRP A 14 12.84 49.47 -22.87
C TRP A 14 11.46 48.79 -22.99
N TRP A 15 10.55 49.35 -23.80
CA TRP A 15 9.24 48.73 -24.07
C TRP A 15 9.36 47.37 -24.78
N ARG A 16 10.25 47.25 -25.77
CA ARG A 16 10.56 45.97 -26.44
C ARG A 16 11.11 44.94 -25.46
N SER A 17 12.13 45.31 -24.69
CA SER A 17 12.71 44.42 -23.67
C SER A 17 11.68 44.01 -22.61
N ARG A 18 10.79 44.91 -22.20
CA ARG A 18 9.72 44.61 -21.23
C ARG A 18 8.66 43.68 -21.81
N ARG A 19 8.35 43.81 -23.11
CA ARG A 19 7.42 42.91 -23.81
C ARG A 19 8.01 41.51 -23.98
N GLU A 20 9.28 41.41 -24.38
CA GLU A 20 10.01 40.15 -24.49
C GLU A 20 10.11 39.42 -23.14
N ARG A 21 10.41 40.15 -22.05
CA ARG A 21 10.41 39.57 -20.69
C ARG A 21 9.05 39.01 -20.31
N ARG A 22 7.96 39.74 -20.58
CA ARG A 22 6.59 39.27 -20.31
C ARG A 22 6.21 38.04 -21.14
N GLU A 23 6.61 37.99 -22.41
CA GLU A 23 6.38 36.83 -23.27
C GLU A 23 7.18 35.61 -22.78
N THR A 24 8.43 35.83 -22.35
CA THR A 24 9.30 34.80 -21.75
C THR A 24 8.71 34.27 -20.43
N GLU A 25 8.27 35.14 -19.53
CA GLU A 25 7.60 34.76 -18.28
C GLU A 25 6.31 33.96 -18.53
N ARG A 26 5.50 34.37 -19.52
CA ARG A 26 4.30 33.64 -19.92
C ARG A 26 4.63 32.26 -20.45
N ARG A 27 5.67 32.14 -21.27
CA ARG A 27 6.15 30.85 -21.81
C ARG A 27 6.62 29.94 -20.68
N LEU A 28 7.49 30.43 -19.80
CA LEU A 28 8.00 29.69 -18.64
C LEU A 28 6.86 29.23 -17.71
N ARG A 29 5.86 30.08 -17.49
CA ARG A 29 4.67 29.74 -16.70
C ARG A 29 3.87 28.60 -17.35
N ARG A 30 3.61 28.66 -18.66
CA ARG A 30 2.92 27.58 -19.40
C ARG A 30 3.70 26.27 -19.33
N GLU A 31 5.01 26.32 -19.55
CA GLU A 31 5.88 25.13 -19.46
C GLU A 31 5.91 24.55 -18.04
N ARG A 32 5.85 25.39 -17.00
CA ARG A 32 5.74 24.93 -15.60
C ARG A 32 4.38 24.30 -15.32
N GLU A 33 3.29 24.92 -15.76
CA GLU A 33 1.92 24.40 -15.61
C GLU A 33 1.75 23.06 -16.35
N GLU A 34 2.32 22.93 -17.54
CA GLU A 34 2.32 21.69 -18.32
C GLU A 34 3.12 20.58 -17.63
N ARG A 35 4.33 20.88 -17.13
CA ARG A 35 5.12 19.93 -16.32
C ARG A 35 4.36 19.43 -15.10
N LEU A 36 3.74 20.34 -14.34
CA LEU A 36 2.93 19.98 -13.17
C LEU A 36 1.71 19.14 -13.56
N ARG A 37 1.09 19.41 -14.72
CA ARG A 37 -0.04 18.63 -15.22
C ARG A 37 0.37 17.21 -15.60
N VAL A 38 1.48 17.05 -16.34
CA VAL A 38 2.03 15.73 -16.71
C VAL A 38 2.39 14.94 -15.46
N GLN A 39 3.09 15.57 -14.51
CA GLN A 39 3.44 14.95 -13.23
C GLN A 39 2.20 14.45 -12.48
N LYS A 40 1.15 15.28 -12.36
CA LYS A 40 -0.11 14.87 -11.71
C LYS A 40 -0.78 13.67 -12.40
N ILE A 41 -0.73 13.62 -13.74
CA ILE A 41 -1.28 12.49 -14.51
C ILE A 41 -0.49 11.21 -14.23
N GLU A 42 0.84 11.30 -14.18
CA GLU A 42 1.71 10.16 -13.87
C GLU A 42 1.50 9.68 -12.43
N GLU A 43 1.49 10.58 -11.45
CA GLU A 43 1.21 10.28 -10.04
C GLU A 43 -0.18 9.63 -9.88
N GLU A 44 -1.19 10.10 -10.61
CA GLU A 44 -2.52 9.50 -10.61
C GLU A 44 -2.53 8.10 -11.23
N LYS A 45 -1.83 7.90 -12.35
CA LYS A 45 -1.69 6.58 -12.99
C LYS A 45 -1.00 5.59 -12.07
N GLU A 46 0.10 6.01 -11.44
CA GLU A 46 0.84 5.20 -10.48
C GLU A 46 -0.03 4.85 -9.27
N ARG A 47 -0.75 5.84 -8.71
CA ARG A 47 -1.69 5.61 -7.60
C ARG A 47 -2.76 4.59 -7.96
N ARG A 48 -3.41 4.70 -9.13
CA ARG A 48 -4.41 3.74 -9.61
C ARG A 48 -3.81 2.35 -9.85
N PHE A 49 -2.57 2.28 -10.32
CA PHE A 49 -1.86 1.02 -10.51
C PHE A 49 -1.57 0.32 -9.18
N LEU A 50 -0.94 1.02 -8.23
CA LEU A 50 -0.64 0.49 -6.89
C LEU A 50 -1.90 0.07 -6.14
N TYR A 51 -2.98 0.82 -6.30
CA TYR A 51 -4.27 0.50 -5.72
C TYR A 51 -4.84 -0.82 -6.26
N ARG A 52 -4.82 -1.02 -7.59
CA ARG A 52 -5.25 -2.28 -8.21
C ARG A 52 -4.41 -3.46 -7.71
N LEU A 53 -3.09 -3.28 -7.61
CA LEU A 53 -2.20 -4.32 -7.08
C LEU A 53 -2.59 -4.77 -5.66
N GLY A 54 -3.02 -3.85 -4.80
CA GLY A 54 -3.52 -4.18 -3.46
C GLY A 54 -4.78 -5.04 -3.52
N ASN A 55 -5.79 -4.58 -4.26
CA ASN A 55 -7.07 -5.28 -4.40
C ASN A 55 -6.93 -6.66 -5.05
N ASP A 56 -6.00 -6.80 -6.00
CA ASP A 56 -5.68 -8.06 -6.66
C ASP A 56 -5.06 -9.04 -5.66
N PHE A 57 -4.09 -8.58 -4.85
CA PHE A 57 -3.49 -9.45 -3.83
C PHE A 57 -4.49 -9.86 -2.73
N GLU A 58 -5.39 -8.96 -2.31
CA GLU A 58 -6.51 -9.35 -1.44
C GLU A 58 -7.36 -10.45 -2.07
N SER A 59 -7.67 -10.35 -3.36
CA SER A 59 -8.47 -11.34 -4.08
C SER A 59 -7.75 -12.69 -4.20
N TYR A 60 -6.43 -12.66 -4.43
CA TYR A 60 -5.57 -13.84 -4.34
C TYR A 60 -5.66 -14.48 -2.95
N VAL A 61 -5.52 -13.70 -1.87
CA VAL A 61 -5.63 -14.24 -0.50
C VAL A 61 -7.02 -14.82 -0.24
N VAL A 62 -8.10 -14.17 -0.66
CA VAL A 62 -9.47 -14.72 -0.57
C VAL A 62 -9.57 -16.07 -1.27
N SER A 63 -8.96 -16.22 -2.45
CA SER A 63 -9.00 -17.48 -3.20
C SER A 63 -8.28 -18.66 -2.50
N MET A 64 -7.42 -18.38 -1.52
CA MET A 64 -6.78 -19.41 -0.70
C MET A 64 -7.74 -20.01 0.35
N PHE A 65 -8.89 -19.38 0.61
CA PHE A 65 -9.86 -19.85 1.59
C PHE A 65 -11.06 -20.50 0.91
N ASP A 66 -11.25 -21.80 1.17
CA ASP A 66 -12.38 -22.57 0.65
C ASP A 66 -13.72 -22.06 1.22
N PRO A 67 -14.69 -21.63 0.39
CA PRO A 67 -15.98 -21.09 0.85
C PRO A 67 -16.85 -22.11 1.60
N GLU A 68 -16.60 -23.42 1.43
CA GLU A 68 -17.26 -24.48 2.21
C GLU A 68 -16.71 -24.58 3.63
N LYS A 69 -15.50 -24.09 3.88
CA LYS A 69 -14.83 -24.11 5.20
C LYS A 69 -14.83 -22.75 5.87
N PHE A 70 -14.79 -21.67 5.09
CA PHE A 70 -14.67 -20.31 5.57
C PHE A 70 -15.75 -19.40 5.00
N GLU A 71 -16.21 -18.48 5.82
CA GLU A 71 -17.10 -17.41 5.43
C GLU A 71 -16.36 -16.08 5.49
N LEU A 72 -16.31 -15.35 4.38
CA LEU A 72 -15.81 -13.97 4.35
C LEU A 72 -16.89 -13.05 4.93
N ILE A 73 -16.72 -12.64 6.20
CA ILE A 73 -17.70 -11.83 6.93
C ILE A 73 -17.43 -10.33 6.87
N HIS A 74 -16.23 -9.92 6.47
CA HIS A 74 -15.89 -8.51 6.23
C HIS A 74 -14.80 -8.38 5.16
N ARG A 75 -14.97 -7.37 4.29
CA ARG A 75 -13.92 -6.83 3.44
C ARG A 75 -13.89 -5.32 3.63
N THR A 76 -12.71 -4.77 3.86
CA THR A 76 -12.56 -3.33 4.05
C THR A 76 -12.88 -2.59 2.75
N PRO A 77 -13.81 -1.61 2.78
CA PRO A 77 -14.19 -0.90 1.58
C PRO A 77 -13.02 -0.07 1.07
N THR A 78 -12.89 -0.05 -0.23
CA THR A 78 -11.86 0.70 -0.92
C THR A 78 -12.29 2.15 -1.15
N ASN A 79 -11.38 3.03 -1.56
CA ASN A 79 -11.74 4.44 -1.82
C ASN A 79 -12.70 4.58 -2.99
N ASP A 80 -12.62 3.69 -3.98
CA ASP A 80 -13.54 3.68 -5.12
C ASP A 80 -14.95 3.26 -4.67
N ASP A 81 -15.06 2.29 -3.75
CA ASP A 81 -16.35 1.85 -3.20
C ASP A 81 -17.10 2.97 -2.46
N THR A 82 -16.37 3.95 -1.94
CA THR A 82 -16.94 5.03 -1.10
C THR A 82 -16.94 6.39 -1.77
N ASN A 83 -16.59 6.47 -3.07
CA ASN A 83 -16.41 7.74 -3.79
C ASN A 83 -15.49 8.71 -3.03
N GLY A 84 -14.41 8.19 -2.45
CA GLY A 84 -13.42 8.95 -1.68
C GLY A 84 -13.87 9.36 -0.28
N LYS A 85 -15.06 8.97 0.17
CA LYS A 85 -15.50 9.23 1.55
C LYS A 85 -14.81 8.29 2.51
N TYR A 86 -14.26 8.85 3.58
CA TYR A 86 -13.70 8.05 4.64
C TYR A 86 -14.80 7.31 5.42
N VAL A 87 -14.71 5.97 5.47
CA VAL A 87 -15.59 5.11 6.28
C VAL A 87 -14.80 4.57 7.46
N LYS A 88 -15.41 4.54 8.66
CA LYS A 88 -14.71 4.12 9.89
C LYS A 88 -14.08 2.73 9.78
N SER A 89 -14.73 1.80 9.07
CA SER A 89 -14.25 0.44 8.83
C SER A 89 -12.96 0.36 8.00
N MET A 90 -12.57 1.43 7.30
CA MET A 90 -11.27 1.54 6.61
C MET A 90 -10.05 1.52 7.55
N LYS A 91 -10.26 1.47 8.87
CA LYS A 91 -9.20 1.29 9.86
C LYS A 91 -8.99 -0.18 10.26
N PHE A 92 -9.92 -1.06 9.94
CA PHE A 92 -9.81 -2.48 10.24
C PHE A 92 -8.83 -3.15 9.28
N PRO A 93 -8.36 -4.36 9.60
CA PRO A 93 -7.62 -5.17 8.64
C PRO A 93 -8.43 -5.43 7.36
N ASP A 94 -7.74 -5.79 6.29
CA ASP A 94 -8.32 -5.89 4.94
C ASP A 94 -9.50 -6.88 4.87
N LEU A 95 -9.39 -8.05 5.51
CA LEU A 95 -10.38 -9.13 5.47
C LEU A 95 -10.70 -9.68 6.87
N ARG A 96 -11.92 -10.21 7.04
CA ARG A 96 -12.30 -11.01 8.22
C ARG A 96 -13.00 -12.28 7.77
N PHE A 97 -12.57 -13.41 8.30
CA PHE A 97 -13.15 -14.71 8.03
C PHE A 97 -13.74 -15.32 9.30
N ARG A 98 -14.69 -16.23 9.11
CA ARG A 98 -15.18 -17.16 10.13
C ARG A 98 -15.01 -18.59 9.61
N GLU A 99 -14.29 -19.41 10.37
CA GLU A 99 -14.25 -20.86 10.11
C GLU A 99 -15.61 -21.47 10.47
N ARG A 100 -16.23 -22.18 9.53
CA ARG A 100 -17.60 -22.68 9.67
C ARG A 100 -17.72 -23.80 10.71
N SER A 101 -16.71 -24.67 10.80
CA SER A 101 -16.71 -25.83 11.70
C SER A 101 -16.62 -25.44 13.17
N SER A 102 -15.77 -24.47 13.51
CA SER A 102 -15.53 -24.02 14.88
C SER A 102 -16.29 -22.75 15.26
N GLY A 103 -16.73 -21.96 14.27
CA GLY A 103 -17.29 -20.62 14.47
C GLY A 103 -16.24 -19.55 14.80
N ILE A 104 -14.95 -19.90 14.87
CA ILE A 104 -13.86 -18.98 15.20
C ILE A 104 -13.72 -17.92 14.10
N SER A 105 -13.64 -16.66 14.51
CA SER A 105 -13.40 -15.52 13.62
C SER A 105 -11.97 -15.03 13.74
N PHE A 106 -11.41 -14.58 12.62
CA PHE A 106 -10.06 -14.02 12.55
C PHE A 106 -9.97 -12.96 11.45
N TRP A 107 -9.01 -12.06 11.59
CA TRP A 107 -8.70 -11.03 10.60
C TRP A 107 -7.48 -11.42 9.78
N VAL A 108 -7.44 -10.93 8.55
CA VAL A 108 -6.30 -11.05 7.65
C VAL A 108 -5.97 -9.68 7.08
N GLU A 109 -4.78 -9.19 7.37
CA GLU A 109 -4.18 -8.04 6.70
C GLU A 109 -3.37 -8.53 5.49
N CYS A 110 -3.66 -8.00 4.31
CA CYS A 110 -3.02 -8.37 3.06
C CYS A 110 -1.93 -7.36 2.71
N LYS A 111 -0.69 -7.83 2.54
CA LYS A 111 0.43 -6.99 2.07
C LYS A 111 1.20 -7.67 0.97
N TYR A 112 1.39 -6.97 -0.14
CA TYR A 112 2.24 -7.41 -1.23
C TYR A 112 3.47 -6.51 -1.36
N ARG A 113 4.62 -7.11 -1.67
CA ARG A 113 5.85 -6.41 -2.04
C ARG A 113 6.49 -7.10 -3.24
N ALA A 114 6.74 -6.34 -4.30
CA ALA A 114 7.47 -6.86 -5.47
C ALA A 114 8.94 -7.20 -5.14
N ARG A 115 9.54 -6.45 -4.20
CA ARG A 115 10.92 -6.62 -3.73
C ARG A 115 11.03 -6.24 -2.26
N THR A 116 12.08 -6.73 -1.61
CA THR A 116 12.46 -6.30 -0.25
C THR A 116 13.24 -4.99 -0.29
N GLU A 117 13.35 -4.36 0.88
CA GLU A 117 14.37 -3.37 1.19
C GLU A 117 15.74 -4.05 1.39
N ASP A 118 16.71 -3.27 1.87
CA ASP A 118 18.04 -3.75 2.25
C ASP A 118 17.96 -4.94 3.21
N LEU A 119 18.84 -5.93 2.97
CA LEU A 119 18.99 -7.14 3.80
C LEU A 119 17.71 -7.99 3.93
N GLY A 120 16.80 -7.90 2.95
CA GLY A 120 15.56 -8.68 2.97
C GLY A 120 14.47 -8.11 3.88
N ASN A 121 14.63 -6.87 4.33
CA ASN A 121 13.67 -6.23 5.23
C ASN A 121 12.40 -5.79 4.50
N ILE A 122 11.30 -5.72 5.23
CA ILE A 122 10.00 -5.27 4.71
C ILE A 122 9.33 -4.34 5.73
N THR A 123 9.16 -3.07 5.38
CA THR A 123 8.20 -2.20 6.07
C THR A 123 6.79 -2.55 5.60
N TRP A 124 6.01 -3.18 6.47
CA TRP A 124 4.71 -3.77 6.10
C TRP A 124 3.54 -2.81 6.31
N CYS A 125 3.61 -1.94 7.32
CA CYS A 125 2.59 -0.94 7.59
C CYS A 125 3.18 0.33 8.23
N THR A 126 2.32 1.33 8.42
CA THR A 126 2.64 2.53 9.21
C THR A 126 2.34 2.32 10.70
N GLU A 127 2.94 3.13 11.59
CA GLU A 127 2.66 3.08 13.04
C GLU A 127 1.16 3.29 13.35
N ARG A 128 0.50 4.16 12.57
CA ARG A 128 -0.94 4.39 12.70
C ARG A 128 -1.75 3.13 12.38
N GLN A 129 -1.38 2.41 11.33
CA GLN A 129 -2.02 1.15 10.96
C GLN A 129 -1.78 0.09 12.04
N LEU A 130 -0.53 -0.08 12.49
CA LEU A 130 -0.20 -1.00 13.57
C LEU A 130 -1.05 -0.75 14.83
N LYS A 131 -1.21 0.53 15.22
CA LYS A 131 -2.06 0.91 16.35
C LYS A 131 -3.54 0.56 16.12
N ASN A 132 -4.06 0.75 14.91
CA ASN A 132 -5.45 0.40 14.58
C ASN A 132 -5.67 -1.11 14.61
N TYR A 133 -4.73 -1.90 14.10
CA TYR A 133 -4.84 -3.36 14.12
C TYR A 133 -4.76 -3.89 15.55
N LYS A 134 -3.81 -3.39 16.37
CA LYS A 134 -3.75 -3.73 17.80
C LYS A 134 -5.04 -3.37 18.55
N ARG A 135 -5.66 -2.23 18.23
CA ARG A 135 -6.97 -1.87 18.78
C ARG A 135 -8.05 -2.86 18.33
N THR A 136 -8.07 -3.22 17.05
CA THR A 136 -9.02 -4.20 16.51
C THR A 136 -8.90 -5.54 17.23
N TYR A 137 -7.67 -6.03 17.44
CA TYR A 137 -7.41 -7.23 18.24
C TYR A 137 -7.92 -7.09 19.67
N TYR A 138 -7.64 -5.96 20.33
CA TYR A 138 -8.10 -5.74 21.71
C TYR A 138 -9.63 -5.72 21.84
N ASP A 139 -10.31 -5.07 20.89
CA ASP A 139 -11.76 -4.87 20.89
C ASP A 139 -12.52 -6.16 20.51
N THR A 140 -11.98 -6.95 19.58
CA THR A 140 -12.65 -8.16 19.05
C THR A 140 -12.18 -9.45 19.69
N ARG A 141 -10.94 -9.50 20.18
CA ARG A 141 -10.20 -10.72 20.57
C ARG A 141 -10.00 -11.74 19.45
N ASP A 142 -10.28 -11.36 18.21
CA ASP A 142 -9.98 -12.15 17.02
C ASP A 142 -8.49 -12.02 16.69
N THR A 143 -7.81 -13.14 16.44
CA THR A 143 -6.41 -13.12 15.97
C THR A 143 -6.32 -12.40 14.63
N ILE A 144 -5.25 -11.62 14.45
CA ILE A 144 -4.97 -10.89 13.21
C ILE A 144 -3.75 -11.52 12.55
N PHE A 145 -3.97 -12.17 11.42
CA PHE A 145 -2.90 -12.68 10.57
C PHE A 145 -2.48 -11.62 9.56
N ILE A 146 -1.20 -11.62 9.19
CA ILE A 146 -0.65 -10.80 8.12
C ILE A 146 -0.23 -11.76 7.01
N MET A 147 -0.95 -11.73 5.89
CA MET A 147 -0.60 -12.45 4.67
C MET A 147 0.31 -11.56 3.82
N LEU A 148 1.57 -11.97 3.70
CA LEU A 148 2.62 -11.22 3.01
C LEU A 148 3.06 -11.93 1.73
N GLY A 149 2.68 -11.39 0.58
CA GLY A 149 3.16 -11.81 -0.73
C GLY A 149 4.48 -11.12 -1.09
N LEU A 150 5.47 -11.87 -1.58
CA LEU A 150 6.79 -11.37 -1.95
C LEU A 150 7.23 -11.87 -3.33
N GLY A 151 7.59 -10.93 -4.20
CA GLY A 151 8.02 -11.20 -5.58
C GLY A 151 6.91 -11.70 -6.49
N GLY A 152 7.24 -12.11 -7.71
CA GLY A 152 6.25 -12.61 -8.68
C GLY A 152 5.24 -11.54 -9.10
N SER A 153 4.00 -11.93 -9.37
CA SER A 153 2.87 -11.01 -9.58
C SER A 153 1.94 -11.00 -8.36
N VAL A 154 1.03 -10.03 -8.27
CA VAL A 154 0.05 -9.96 -7.18
C VAL A 154 -0.90 -11.15 -7.12
N MET A 155 -1.22 -11.76 -8.27
CA MET A 155 -2.07 -12.97 -8.36
C MET A 155 -1.27 -14.27 -8.29
N ALA A 156 0.05 -14.20 -8.37
CA ALA A 156 0.96 -15.34 -8.30
C ALA A 156 2.29 -14.90 -7.67
N PRO A 157 2.30 -14.60 -6.36
CA PRO A 157 3.51 -14.19 -5.67
C PRO A 157 4.48 -15.38 -5.58
N ASN A 158 5.78 -15.12 -5.69
CA ASN A 158 6.79 -16.20 -5.61
C ASN A 158 6.81 -16.88 -4.22
N LYS A 159 6.48 -16.10 -3.18
CA LYS A 159 6.42 -16.56 -1.79
C LYS A 159 5.27 -15.86 -1.09
N VAL A 160 4.58 -16.61 -0.23
CA VAL A 160 3.58 -16.09 0.71
C VAL A 160 4.01 -16.45 2.12
N PHE A 161 3.88 -15.52 3.05
CA PHE A 161 4.12 -15.72 4.47
C PHE A 161 2.85 -15.40 5.26
N CYS A 162 2.59 -16.14 6.34
CA CYS A 162 1.51 -15.87 7.28
C CYS A 162 2.10 -15.54 8.65
N LEU A 163 1.89 -14.33 9.16
CA LEU A 163 2.43 -13.92 10.45
C LEU A 163 1.31 -13.60 11.43
N ASN A 164 1.50 -13.82 12.72
CA ASN A 164 0.53 -13.44 13.74
C ASN A 164 0.91 -12.06 14.32
N LEU A 165 -0.01 -11.10 14.25
CA LEU A 165 0.19 -9.74 14.75
C LEU A 165 0.54 -9.70 16.24
N GLU A 166 0.02 -10.63 17.04
CA GLU A 166 0.31 -10.71 18.49
C GLU A 166 1.82 -10.87 18.75
N LYS A 167 2.55 -11.45 17.80
CA LYS A 167 4.00 -11.67 17.85
C LYS A 167 4.79 -10.53 17.20
N ILE A 168 4.13 -9.54 16.60
CA ILE A 168 4.74 -8.44 15.84
C ILE A 168 4.38 -7.10 16.46
N ASN A 169 5.40 -6.43 17.01
CA ASN A 169 5.23 -5.14 17.68
C ASN A 169 5.86 -3.96 16.93
N PHE A 170 6.29 -4.18 15.69
CA PHE A 170 7.05 -3.22 14.90
C PHE A 170 6.58 -3.20 13.44
N THR A 171 6.79 -2.07 12.79
CA THR A 171 6.39 -1.81 11.39
C THR A 171 7.36 -2.38 10.36
N LYS A 172 8.57 -2.75 10.78
CA LYS A 172 9.64 -3.30 9.92
C LYS A 172 9.96 -4.75 10.26
N LEU A 173 9.67 -5.67 9.33
CA LEU A 173 10.01 -7.09 9.46
C LEU A 173 11.42 -7.35 8.95
N PHE A 174 12.25 -7.98 9.78
CA PHE A 174 13.55 -8.50 9.36
C PHE A 174 13.39 -9.87 8.71
N TYR A 175 14.23 -10.23 7.74
CA TYR A 175 14.14 -11.53 7.06
C TYR A 175 14.09 -12.71 8.05
N SER A 176 14.93 -12.69 9.07
CA SER A 176 14.94 -13.70 10.14
C SER A 176 13.64 -13.80 10.94
N THR A 177 12.82 -12.73 10.97
CA THR A 177 11.53 -12.71 11.66
C THR A 177 10.45 -13.48 10.90
N TYR A 178 10.44 -13.43 9.56
CA TYR A 178 9.30 -13.97 8.78
C TYR A 178 9.67 -15.16 7.89
N CYS A 179 10.96 -15.44 7.66
CA CYS A 179 11.38 -16.42 6.65
C CYS A 179 10.91 -17.85 6.93
N THR A 180 10.62 -18.19 8.19
CA THR A 180 10.13 -19.51 8.61
C THR A 180 8.62 -19.69 8.44
N ASN A 181 7.87 -18.60 8.33
CA ASN A 181 6.40 -18.58 8.28
C ASN A 181 5.84 -18.70 6.86
N ARG A 182 6.56 -19.41 5.99
CA ARG A 182 6.18 -19.56 4.59
C ARG A 182 4.95 -20.46 4.46
N VAL A 183 3.93 -19.98 3.75
CA VAL A 183 2.79 -20.80 3.32
C VAL A 183 3.27 -21.69 2.17
N LYS A 184 3.12 -23.00 2.33
CA LYS A 184 3.58 -24.03 1.37
C LYS A 184 2.43 -24.91 0.86
N VAL A 185 1.21 -24.45 1.07
CA VAL A 185 -0.03 -25.11 0.68
C VAL A 185 -0.76 -24.20 -0.30
N ASP A 186 -1.53 -24.78 -1.20
CA ASP A 186 -2.28 -24.02 -2.21
C ASP A 186 -3.54 -23.37 -1.62
N GLY A 187 -4.13 -24.01 -0.60
CA GLY A 187 -5.29 -23.52 0.15
C GLY A 187 -5.10 -23.64 1.65
N ILE A 188 -5.78 -22.75 2.38
CA ILE A 188 -5.89 -22.79 3.83
C ILE A 188 -7.05 -23.70 4.21
N GLU A 189 -6.76 -24.69 5.05
CA GLU A 189 -7.69 -25.76 5.41
C GLU A 189 -8.39 -25.50 6.75
N SER A 190 -7.73 -24.82 7.67
CA SER A 190 -8.28 -24.53 9.00
C SER A 190 -7.64 -23.31 9.66
N TYR A 191 -8.33 -22.75 10.65
CA TYR A 191 -7.76 -21.74 11.55
C TYR A 191 -6.51 -22.26 12.27
N GLN A 192 -6.52 -23.54 12.68
CA GLN A 192 -5.38 -24.18 13.33
C GLN A 192 -4.13 -24.22 12.43
N GLN A 193 -4.31 -24.47 11.12
CA GLN A 193 -3.21 -24.44 10.16
C GLN A 193 -2.58 -23.03 10.07
N LEU A 194 -3.38 -21.97 10.12
CA LEU A 194 -2.86 -20.60 10.17
C LEU A 194 -2.03 -20.35 11.43
N LEU A 195 -2.50 -20.82 12.58
CA LEU A 195 -1.73 -20.72 13.83
C LEU A 195 -0.37 -21.38 13.69
N GLU A 196 -0.33 -22.64 13.24
CA GLU A 196 0.90 -23.42 13.04
C GLU A 196 1.88 -22.75 12.08
N ILE A 197 1.40 -22.22 10.95
CA ILE A 197 2.25 -21.50 9.99
C ILE A 197 2.77 -20.20 10.62
N SER A 198 1.93 -19.48 11.37
CA SER A 198 2.25 -18.19 11.97
C SER A 198 3.13 -18.26 13.23
N GLU A 199 3.44 -19.47 13.70
CA GLU A 199 4.37 -19.65 14.79
C GLU A 199 5.78 -19.20 14.40
N LEU A 200 6.30 -18.21 15.12
CA LEU A 200 7.71 -17.88 15.07
C LEU A 200 8.49 -19.06 15.65
N LYS A 201 9.12 -19.85 14.79
CA LYS A 201 10.05 -20.89 15.22
C LYS A 201 11.33 -20.24 15.75
N GLY A 202 11.38 -19.98 17.06
CA GLY A 202 12.63 -19.79 17.81
C GLY A 202 12.71 -18.56 18.72
N LYS A 203 12.70 -18.80 20.04
CA LYS A 203 13.95 -18.83 20.82
C LYS A 203 13.91 -20.07 21.74
N LYS A 204 14.47 -21.19 21.28
CA LYS A 204 15.14 -22.10 22.23
C LYS A 204 16.51 -21.49 22.45
N GLN A 205 16.68 -20.84 23.59
CA GLN A 205 17.96 -20.67 24.26
C GLN A 205 17.78 -21.24 25.65
#